data_AF-A0A6C0LR10-F1
#
_entry.id   AF-A0A6C0LR10-F1
#
_cell.length_a   1.000
_cell.length_b   1.000
_cell.length_c   1.000
_cell.angle_alpha   90.00
_cell.angle_beta   90.00
_cell.angle_gamma   90.00
#
_symmetry.space_group_name_H-M   'P 1'
#
loop_
_entity.id
_entity.type
_entity.pdbx_description
1 polymer ?
#
loop_
_entity_poly.entity_id
_entity_poly.type
_entity_poly.pdbx_seq_one_letter_code
_entity_poly.pdbx_strand_id
1 'polypeptide(L)'
;MDSLYVVIPTLRSYKVALDLLLQSLPEQWKTKVILIYQKEKEESFTVFPDGHIEVYLDRNIYEYGSWIGVNLLLENKLIPYDSWFLFLHDTCKCGPKTYEKCKELLDSFTDSEFDIIWLTLKGESNIGLLRRKAITEGAKIYANEYTMTKMDAIKYEQYLNSRLSPKMLNVPQLFLDTDKIITGIKPIYGVHRRTVFYIETIDLEKYYVMIYSEEQHPQAP
;
A
#
# COMPACT_ATOMS: atom_id res chain seq x y z
N MET A 1 8.72 -17.33 -3.27
CA MET A 1 8.39 -16.11 -2.50
C MET A 1 9.56 -15.14 -2.32
N ASP A 2 10.80 -15.49 -2.72
CA ASP A 2 11.99 -14.64 -2.56
C ASP A 2 11.93 -13.29 -3.32
N SER A 3 10.91 -13.12 -4.18
CA SER A 3 10.66 -11.94 -5.01
C SER A 3 9.49 -11.07 -4.52
N LEU A 4 8.95 -11.24 -3.30
CA LEU A 4 7.92 -10.34 -2.73
C LEU A 4 8.57 -9.14 -2.02
N TYR A 5 8.12 -7.93 -2.33
CA TYR A 5 8.45 -6.69 -1.62
C TYR A 5 7.21 -6.09 -0.94
N VAL A 6 7.37 -5.60 0.29
CA VAL A 6 6.31 -4.86 0.99
C VAL A 6 6.52 -3.37 0.74
N VAL A 7 5.51 -2.71 0.17
CA VAL A 7 5.59 -1.29 -0.24
C VAL A 7 4.68 -0.46 0.65
N ILE A 8 5.26 0.53 1.32
CA ILE A 8 4.56 1.36 2.31
C ILE A 8 4.76 2.83 1.97
N PRO A 9 3.73 3.54 1.46
CA PRO A 9 3.77 4.98 1.31
C PRO A 9 3.53 5.65 2.66
N THR A 10 4.27 6.72 2.92
CA THR A 10 4.20 7.43 4.21
C THR A 10 4.68 8.88 4.11
N LEU A 11 4.50 9.62 5.19
CA LEU A 11 5.05 10.95 5.42
C LEU A 11 5.90 10.90 6.69
N ARG A 12 6.90 11.77 6.82
CA ARG A 12 7.70 11.88 8.06
C ARG A 12 6.85 12.07 9.31
N SER A 13 5.72 12.77 9.19
CA SER A 13 4.78 12.99 10.28
C SER A 13 3.97 11.75 10.70
N TYR A 14 4.05 10.64 9.96
CA TYR A 14 3.37 9.37 10.27
C TYR A 14 4.30 8.35 10.93
N LYS A 15 5.47 8.78 11.41
CA LYS A 15 6.50 7.90 11.97
C LYS A 15 5.97 6.92 13.03
N VAL A 16 5.09 7.36 13.93
CA VAL A 16 4.52 6.48 14.98
C VAL A 16 3.71 5.33 14.37
N ALA A 17 2.90 5.63 13.35
CA ALA A 17 2.10 4.62 12.66
C ALA A 17 3.00 3.66 11.88
N LEU A 18 3.96 4.19 11.14
CA LEU A 18 4.95 3.41 10.40
C LEU A 18 5.73 2.47 11.31
N ASP A 19 6.27 2.95 12.43
CA ASP A 19 7.06 2.15 13.37
C ASP A 19 6.24 0.95 13.90
N LEU A 20 4.95 1.14 14.18
CA LEU A 20 4.05 0.06 14.61
C LEU A 20 3.84 -0.99 13.52
N LEU A 21 3.66 -0.56 12.27
CA LEU A 21 3.59 -1.49 11.14
C LEU A 21 4.91 -2.26 11.01
N LEU A 22 6.05 -1.57 10.97
CA LEU A 22 7.37 -2.17 10.82
C LEU A 22 7.69 -3.17 11.94
N GLN A 23 7.29 -2.88 13.18
CA GLN A 23 7.42 -3.81 14.31
C GLN A 23 6.55 -5.06 14.15
N SER A 24 5.39 -4.94 13.50
CA SER A 24 4.48 -6.07 13.25
C SER A 24 4.82 -6.89 12.01
N LEU A 25 5.67 -6.38 11.12
CA LEU A 25 6.02 -7.10 9.89
C LEU A 25 6.65 -8.47 10.21
N PRO A 26 6.27 -9.53 9.46
CA PRO A 26 6.97 -10.80 9.52
C PRO A 26 8.48 -10.63 9.29
N GLU A 27 9.30 -11.38 10.03
CA GLU A 27 10.77 -11.30 9.95
C GLU A 27 11.29 -11.52 8.52
N GLN A 28 10.62 -12.40 7.77
CA GLN A 28 10.94 -12.73 6.37
C GLN A 28 10.81 -11.53 5.42
N TRP A 29 10.05 -10.50 5.79
CA TRP A 29 9.79 -9.33 4.95
C TRP A 29 10.63 -8.12 5.34
N LYS A 30 11.28 -8.10 6.50
CA LYS A 30 11.99 -6.91 7.00
C LYS A 30 13.12 -6.45 6.09
N THR A 31 13.76 -7.37 5.37
CA THR A 31 14.81 -7.08 4.38
C THR A 31 14.27 -6.81 2.97
N LYS A 32 12.94 -6.80 2.80
CA LYS A 32 12.22 -6.64 1.53
C LYS A 32 11.18 -5.52 1.63
N VAL A 33 11.45 -4.50 2.45
CA VAL A 33 10.58 -3.33 2.60
C VAL A 33 11.02 -2.22 1.66
N ILE A 34 10.04 -1.59 1.03
CA ILE A 34 10.19 -0.37 0.24
C ILE A 34 9.34 0.72 0.91
N LEU A 35 10.01 1.71 1.50
CA LEU A 35 9.36 2.86 2.11
C LEU A 35 9.30 4.01 1.10
N ILE A 36 8.11 4.53 0.84
CA ILE A 36 7.91 5.65 -0.09
C ILE A 36 7.58 6.90 0.71
N TYR A 37 8.59 7.69 1.01
CA TYR A 37 8.45 8.99 1.66
C TYR A 37 7.98 10.04 0.66
N GLN A 38 6.96 10.80 1.04
CA GLN A 38 6.35 11.84 0.23
C GLN A 38 6.54 13.23 0.87
N LYS A 39 6.35 14.30 0.09
CA LYS A 39 6.67 15.70 0.46
C LYS A 39 8.16 15.92 0.74
N GLU A 40 9.03 15.18 0.07
CA GLU A 40 10.46 15.35 0.18
C GLU A 40 10.92 16.48 -0.76
N LYS A 41 12.19 16.91 -0.68
CA LYS A 41 12.69 18.04 -1.48
C LYS A 41 12.96 17.67 -2.94
N GLU A 42 13.38 16.44 -3.17
CA GLU A 42 13.80 15.94 -4.47
C GLU A 42 13.50 14.44 -4.59
N GLU A 43 13.30 14.00 -5.83
CA GLU A 43 13.09 12.59 -6.13
C GLU A 43 14.42 11.82 -6.06
N SER A 44 14.50 10.81 -5.21
CA SER A 44 15.70 9.98 -5.04
C SER A 44 15.37 8.66 -4.36
N PHE A 45 16.36 7.77 -4.23
CA PHE A 45 16.21 6.55 -3.45
C PHE A 45 17.55 6.13 -2.83
N THR A 46 17.48 5.37 -1.75
CA THR A 46 18.62 4.77 -1.05
C THR A 46 18.35 3.28 -0.84
N VAL A 47 19.31 2.43 -1.19
CA VAL A 47 19.30 0.99 -0.87
C VAL A 47 20.20 0.75 0.33
N PHE A 48 19.66 0.20 1.40
CA PHE A 48 20.38 0.00 2.65
C PHE A 48 21.06 -1.37 2.72
N PRO A 49 22.09 -1.54 3.58
CA PRO A 49 22.85 -2.79 3.68
C PRO A 49 22.03 -4.02 4.09
N ASP A 50 20.94 -3.82 4.83
CA ASP A 50 20.00 -4.87 5.26
C ASP A 50 18.95 -5.21 4.18
N GLY A 51 19.00 -4.54 3.02
CA GLY A 51 18.16 -4.83 1.86
C GLY A 51 16.87 -4.00 1.77
N HIS A 52 16.51 -3.22 2.80
CA HIS A 52 15.37 -2.31 2.66
C HIS A 52 15.73 -1.13 1.74
N ILE A 53 14.71 -0.54 1.14
CA ILE A 53 14.84 0.57 0.20
C ILE A 53 13.98 1.72 0.70
N GLU A 54 14.54 2.92 0.73
CA GLU A 54 13.77 4.15 0.90
C GLU A 54 13.74 4.90 -0.43
N VAL A 55 12.54 5.33 -0.84
CA VAL A 55 12.31 6.19 -1.99
C VAL A 55 11.73 7.50 -1.47
N TYR A 56 12.27 8.61 -1.95
CA TYR A 56 11.85 9.95 -1.60
C TYR A 56 11.20 10.57 -2.82
N LEU A 57 9.97 11.03 -2.68
CA LEU A 57 9.20 11.69 -3.73
C LEU A 57 8.88 13.13 -3.33
N ASP A 58 9.04 14.05 -4.27
CA ASP A 58 8.73 15.48 -4.13
C ASP A 58 7.23 15.82 -4.20
N ARG A 59 6.39 14.80 -4.30
CA ARG A 59 4.93 14.86 -4.42
C ARG A 59 4.23 14.32 -3.19
N ASN A 60 2.93 14.62 -3.06
CA ASN A 60 2.05 14.09 -2.04
C ASN A 60 0.72 13.63 -2.63
N ILE A 61 0.68 12.38 -3.05
CA ILE A 61 -0.47 11.76 -3.70
C ILE A 61 -0.96 10.54 -2.91
N TYR A 62 -0.87 10.58 -1.57
CA TYR A 62 -1.35 9.53 -0.66
C TYR A 62 -0.79 8.13 -1.05
N GLU A 63 -1.61 7.08 -1.00
CA GLU A 63 -1.17 5.72 -1.34
C GLU A 63 -0.70 5.56 -2.79
N TYR A 64 -1.09 6.47 -3.69
CA TYR A 64 -0.73 6.43 -5.11
C TYR A 64 0.77 6.67 -5.35
N GLY A 65 1.48 7.20 -4.35
CA GLY A 65 2.95 7.34 -4.38
C GLY A 65 3.66 6.01 -4.57
N SER A 66 3.08 4.90 -4.11
CA SER A 66 3.66 3.55 -4.26
C SER A 66 3.88 3.15 -5.72
N TRP A 67 2.99 3.54 -6.64
CA TRP A 67 3.16 3.24 -8.07
C TRP A 67 4.36 3.97 -8.66
N ILE A 68 4.50 5.27 -8.35
CA ILE A 68 5.62 6.10 -8.82
C ILE A 68 6.94 5.59 -8.25
N GLY A 69 6.99 5.42 -6.93
CA GLY A 69 8.22 5.04 -6.24
C GLY A 69 8.71 3.65 -6.61
N VAL A 70 7.82 2.66 -6.77
CA VAL A 70 8.23 1.32 -7.23
C VAL A 70 8.64 1.35 -8.70
N ASN A 71 7.94 2.12 -9.55
CA ASN A 71 8.33 2.23 -10.96
C ASN A 71 9.72 2.84 -11.13
N LEU A 72 10.09 3.84 -10.32
CA LEU A 72 11.45 4.39 -10.29
C LEU A 72 12.51 3.30 -10.04
N LEU A 73 12.26 2.40 -9.09
CA LEU A 73 13.16 1.29 -8.79
C LEU A 73 13.23 0.25 -9.92
N LEU A 74 12.10 -0.01 -10.59
CA LEU A 74 12.00 -0.93 -11.74
C LEU A 74 12.73 -0.39 -12.98
N GLU A 75 12.65 0.92 -13.24
CA GLU A 75 13.37 1.58 -14.35
C GLU A 75 14.88 1.59 -14.12
N ASN A 76 15.31 1.74 -12.86
CA ASN A 76 16.70 1.66 -12.45
C ASN A 76 17.20 0.21 -12.26
N LYS A 77 16.37 -0.81 -12.55
CA LYS A 77 16.72 -2.24 -12.46
C LYS A 77 17.21 -2.69 -11.09
N LEU A 78 16.71 -2.09 -10.02
CA LEU A 78 17.11 -2.41 -8.64
C LEU A 78 16.35 -3.61 -8.06
N ILE A 79 15.24 -3.97 -8.70
CA ILE A 79 14.34 -5.03 -8.24
C ILE A 79 14.17 -6.05 -9.38
N PRO A 80 14.12 -7.37 -9.08
CA PRO A 80 13.84 -8.40 -10.07
C PRO A 80 12.56 -8.14 -10.88
N TYR A 81 12.55 -8.59 -12.13
CA TYR A 81 11.44 -8.32 -13.06
C TYR A 81 10.15 -9.04 -12.66
N ASP A 82 10.29 -10.23 -12.08
CA ASP A 82 9.24 -11.16 -11.67
C ASP A 82 8.71 -10.90 -10.26
N SER A 83 9.13 -9.81 -9.63
CA SER A 83 8.72 -9.46 -8.27
C SER A 83 7.23 -9.17 -8.13
N TRP A 84 6.71 -9.58 -6.97
CA TRP A 84 5.42 -9.17 -6.45
C TRP A 84 5.60 -8.02 -5.47
N PHE A 85 4.63 -7.11 -5.43
CA PHE A 85 4.61 -5.96 -4.55
C PHE A 85 3.34 -5.98 -3.71
N LEU A 86 3.47 -6.19 -2.41
CA LEU A 86 2.36 -6.05 -1.47
C LEU A 86 2.25 -4.59 -1.06
N PHE A 87 1.21 -3.92 -1.54
CA PHE A 87 0.92 -2.54 -1.17
C PHE A 87 0.18 -2.52 0.17
N LEU A 88 0.82 -1.93 1.18
CA LEU A 88 0.25 -1.67 2.49
C LEU A 88 0.24 -0.17 2.74
N HIS A 89 -0.57 0.27 3.71
CA HIS A 89 -0.52 1.64 4.21
C HIS A 89 0.22 1.65 5.53
N ASP A 90 0.88 2.77 5.85
CA ASP A 90 1.55 2.98 7.14
C ASP A 90 0.62 2.87 8.37
N THR A 91 -0.71 2.92 8.18
CA THR A 91 -1.70 2.68 9.24
C THR A 91 -2.23 1.24 9.33
N CYS A 92 -1.49 0.27 8.80
CA CYS A 92 -1.79 -1.15 8.94
C CYS A 92 -1.04 -1.78 10.13
N LYS A 93 -1.43 -3.00 10.50
CA LYS A 93 -0.70 -3.88 11.41
C LYS A 93 -0.85 -5.33 10.95
N CYS A 94 0.26 -6.04 10.83
CA CYS A 94 0.26 -7.46 10.48
C CYS A 94 -0.07 -8.31 11.72
N GLY A 95 -0.91 -9.31 11.52
CA GLY A 95 -1.19 -10.35 12.49
C GLY A 95 -0.15 -11.48 12.44
N PRO A 96 -0.24 -12.46 13.37
CA PRO A 96 0.72 -13.55 13.47
C PRO A 96 0.72 -14.50 12.26
N LYS A 97 -0.35 -14.54 11.47
CA LYS A 97 -0.51 -15.41 10.30
C LYS A 97 -0.33 -14.71 8.96
N THR A 98 0.03 -13.42 8.95
CA THR A 98 0.12 -12.62 7.71
C THR A 98 1.03 -13.24 6.67
N TYR A 99 2.22 -13.71 7.09
CA TYR A 99 3.17 -14.34 6.19
C TYR A 99 2.63 -15.62 5.56
N GLU A 100 2.09 -16.52 6.40
CA GLU A 100 1.58 -17.82 5.96
C GLU A 100 0.40 -17.65 5.00
N LYS A 101 -0.56 -16.79 5.33
CA LYS A 101 -1.70 -16.53 4.45
C LYS A 101 -1.30 -15.87 3.13
N CYS A 102 -0.38 -14.92 3.15
CA CYS A 102 0.14 -14.29 1.94
C CYS A 102 0.90 -15.30 1.06
N LYS A 103 1.62 -16.25 1.68
CA LYS A 103 2.25 -17.37 1.00
C LYS A 103 1.23 -18.25 0.29
N GLU A 104 0.25 -18.76 1.04
CA GLU A 104 -0.80 -19.62 0.52
C GLU A 104 -1.52 -18.96 -0.65
N LEU A 105 -1.80 -17.66 -0.52
CA LEU A 105 -2.42 -16.87 -1.56
C LEU A 105 -1.55 -16.83 -2.83
N LEU A 106 -0.26 -16.46 -2.72
CA LEU A 106 0.64 -16.42 -3.87
C LEU A 106 0.87 -17.79 -4.51
N ASP A 107 0.98 -18.84 -3.70
CA ASP A 107 1.16 -20.22 -4.16
C ASP A 107 -0.11 -20.77 -4.84
N SER A 108 -1.27 -20.16 -4.62
CA SER A 108 -2.55 -20.54 -5.25
C SER A 108 -2.73 -20.00 -6.68
N PHE A 109 -1.92 -19.03 -7.10
CA PHE A 109 -2.00 -18.46 -8.45
C PHE A 109 -0.90 -19.00 -9.35
N THR A 110 -1.23 -19.22 -10.62
CA THR A 110 -0.21 -19.41 -11.66
C THR A 110 0.34 -18.05 -12.06
N ASP A 111 1.64 -17.97 -12.31
CA ASP A 111 2.44 -16.75 -12.53
C ASP A 111 2.02 -15.87 -13.74
N SER A 112 0.84 -16.05 -14.33
CA SER A 112 0.43 -15.42 -15.59
C SER A 112 -1.01 -14.90 -15.67
N GLU A 113 -1.87 -15.13 -14.67
CA GLU A 113 -3.29 -14.81 -14.81
C GLU A 113 -3.66 -13.37 -14.47
N PHE A 114 -2.98 -12.78 -13.47
CA PHE A 114 -3.32 -11.47 -12.94
C PHE A 114 -2.09 -10.59 -12.70
N ASP A 115 -2.23 -9.30 -12.97
CA ASP A 115 -1.22 -8.28 -12.66
C ASP A 115 -1.55 -7.53 -11.35
N ILE A 116 -2.82 -7.56 -10.93
CA ILE A 116 -3.30 -7.02 -9.66
C ILE A 116 -4.18 -8.05 -8.97
N ILE A 117 -3.92 -8.33 -7.70
CA ILE A 117 -4.82 -9.10 -6.83
C ILE A 117 -5.19 -8.18 -5.66
N TRP A 118 -6.41 -7.68 -5.69
CA TRP A 118 -6.98 -6.89 -4.61
C TRP A 118 -7.38 -7.81 -3.47
N LEU A 119 -6.91 -7.50 -2.26
CA LEU A 119 -7.07 -8.37 -1.09
C LEU A 119 -8.46 -8.30 -0.44
N THR A 120 -9.38 -7.55 -1.07
CA THR A 120 -10.78 -7.36 -0.65
C THR A 120 -11.69 -7.34 -1.88
N LEU A 121 -12.98 -7.61 -1.65
CA LEU A 121 -14.00 -7.75 -2.71
C LEU A 121 -14.13 -6.51 -3.61
N LYS A 122 -13.82 -5.33 -3.09
CA LYS A 122 -13.93 -4.07 -3.81
C LYS A 122 -12.59 -3.36 -3.99
N GLY A 123 -11.46 -4.00 -3.69
CA GLY A 123 -10.14 -3.34 -3.71
C GLY A 123 -10.10 -2.09 -2.85
N GLU A 124 -10.74 -2.19 -1.68
CA GLU A 124 -10.79 -1.11 -0.70
C GLU A 124 -9.41 -0.91 -0.09
N SER A 125 -9.19 0.31 0.38
CA SER A 125 -7.91 0.78 0.90
C SER A 125 -6.75 0.66 -0.08
N ASN A 126 -6.97 0.34 -1.38
CA ASN A 126 -5.91 0.09 -2.35
C ASN A 126 -4.83 -0.89 -1.86
N ILE A 127 -5.20 -1.84 -1.00
CA ILE A 127 -4.32 -2.90 -0.49
C ILE A 127 -4.40 -4.11 -1.43
N GLY A 128 -3.27 -4.48 -2.00
CA GLY A 128 -3.20 -5.46 -3.07
C GLY A 128 -1.80 -6.03 -3.28
N LEU A 129 -1.74 -7.15 -4.00
CA LEU A 129 -0.53 -7.69 -4.60
C LEU A 129 -0.46 -7.22 -6.06
N LEU A 130 0.64 -6.60 -6.44
CA LEU A 130 0.82 -6.03 -7.78
C LEU A 130 2.06 -6.60 -8.45
N ARG A 131 2.01 -6.72 -9.78
CA ARG A 131 3.15 -7.03 -10.62
C ARG A 131 3.62 -5.81 -11.39
N ARG A 132 4.81 -5.94 -11.97
CA ARG A 132 5.47 -4.89 -12.78
C ARG A 132 4.54 -4.19 -13.77
N LYS A 133 3.73 -4.92 -14.54
CA LYS A 133 2.86 -4.30 -15.56
C LYS A 133 1.84 -3.36 -14.95
N ALA A 134 1.19 -3.75 -13.85
CA ALA A 134 0.29 -2.89 -13.09
C ALA A 134 0.99 -1.66 -12.52
N ILE A 135 2.20 -1.83 -11.98
CA ILE A 135 3.01 -0.73 -11.44
C ILE A 135 3.34 0.28 -12.54
N THR A 136 3.83 -0.19 -13.68
CA THR A 136 4.21 0.67 -14.82
C THR A 136 3.00 1.37 -15.43
N GLU A 137 1.83 0.73 -15.53
CA GLU A 137 0.61 1.42 -15.99
C GLU A 137 0.13 2.47 -14.98
N GLY A 138 0.09 2.14 -13.68
CA GLY A 138 -0.31 3.10 -12.66
C GLY A 138 0.65 4.28 -12.56
N ALA A 139 1.95 4.06 -12.69
CA ALA A 139 2.93 5.14 -12.71
C ALA A 139 2.68 6.14 -13.85
N LYS A 140 2.26 5.67 -15.04
CA LYS A 140 1.87 6.55 -16.16
C LYS A 140 0.64 7.40 -15.85
N ILE A 141 -0.33 6.82 -15.13
CA ILE A 141 -1.55 7.54 -14.73
C ILE A 141 -1.21 8.65 -13.72
N TYR A 142 -0.35 8.36 -12.74
CA TYR A 142 -0.02 9.29 -11.66
C TYR A 142 1.20 10.18 -11.93
N ALA A 143 1.91 10.00 -13.06
CA ALA A 143 3.18 10.68 -13.36
C ALA A 143 3.10 12.21 -13.24
N ASN A 144 1.97 12.78 -13.67
CA ASN A 144 1.74 14.22 -13.68
C ASN A 144 1.03 14.74 -12.43
N GLU A 145 0.69 13.86 -11.48
CA GLU A 145 0.02 14.24 -10.25
C GLU A 145 1.07 14.54 -9.17
N TYR A 146 1.05 15.78 -8.65
CA TYR A 146 1.96 16.24 -7.60
C TYR A 146 1.29 16.34 -6.24
N THR A 147 -0.02 16.59 -6.23
CA THR A 147 -0.82 16.71 -5.00
C THR A 147 -2.15 16.02 -5.20
N MET A 148 -2.64 15.38 -4.14
CA MET A 148 -4.05 14.97 -4.03
C MET A 148 -4.58 15.47 -2.70
N THR A 149 -5.89 15.69 -2.63
CA THR A 149 -6.59 15.80 -1.35
C THR A 149 -6.99 14.41 -0.85
N LYS A 150 -7.34 14.32 0.44
CA LYS A 150 -7.85 13.05 0.98
C LYS A 150 -9.15 12.62 0.30
N MET A 151 -10.00 13.58 -0.04
CA MET A 151 -11.27 13.32 -0.73
C MET A 151 -11.05 12.84 -2.16
N ASP A 152 -10.02 13.33 -2.85
CA ASP A 152 -9.60 12.77 -4.14
C ASP A 152 -9.20 11.30 -3.99
N ALA A 153 -8.35 10.98 -3.00
CA ALA A 153 -7.92 9.61 -2.77
C ALA A 153 -9.09 8.66 -2.48
N ILE A 154 -10.03 9.08 -1.61
CA ILE A 154 -11.27 8.35 -1.32
C ILE A 154 -12.11 8.17 -2.60
N LYS A 155 -12.25 9.24 -3.40
CA LYS A 155 -13.02 9.20 -4.63
C LYS A 155 -12.41 8.20 -5.62
N TYR A 156 -11.09 8.17 -5.78
CA TYR A 156 -10.41 7.27 -6.71
C TYR A 156 -10.44 5.81 -6.24
N GLU A 157 -10.46 5.60 -4.92
CA GLU A 157 -10.67 4.28 -4.32
C GLU A 157 -12.10 3.78 -4.58
N GLN A 158 -13.14 4.62 -4.37
CA GLN A 158 -14.55 4.20 -4.38
C GLN A 158 -15.20 4.22 -5.77
N TYR A 159 -14.87 5.19 -6.61
CA TYR A 159 -15.56 5.39 -7.89
C TYR A 159 -14.74 4.84 -9.05
N LEU A 160 -15.21 3.72 -9.59
CA LEU A 160 -14.62 3.06 -10.76
C LEU A 160 -14.49 3.99 -11.97
N ASN A 161 -15.32 5.02 -12.12
CA ASN A 161 -15.29 5.87 -13.31
C ASN A 161 -14.24 7.00 -13.26
N SER A 162 -13.39 7.07 -12.24
CA SER A 162 -12.32 8.07 -12.20
C SER A 162 -11.12 7.64 -13.04
N ARG A 163 -10.57 8.56 -13.85
CA ARG A 163 -9.31 8.36 -14.60
C ARG A 163 -8.16 7.92 -13.70
N LEU A 164 -8.16 8.39 -12.45
CA LEU A 164 -7.12 8.14 -11.47
C LEU A 164 -7.43 6.91 -10.58
N SER A 165 -8.52 6.19 -10.85
CA SER A 165 -8.80 4.94 -10.12
C SER A 165 -7.87 3.82 -10.60
N PRO A 166 -7.14 3.14 -9.70
CA PRO A 166 -6.27 2.03 -10.08
C PRO A 166 -7.07 0.82 -10.60
N LYS A 167 -8.38 0.80 -10.33
CA LYS A 167 -9.30 -0.24 -10.82
C LYS A 167 -9.61 -0.10 -12.31
N MET A 168 -9.27 1.05 -12.92
CA MET A 168 -9.39 1.29 -14.36
C MET A 168 -8.12 0.99 -15.15
N LEU A 169 -7.06 0.49 -14.50
CA LEU A 169 -5.85 0.04 -15.19
C LEU A 169 -6.17 -1.07 -16.17
N ASN A 170 -5.57 -1.01 -17.37
CA ASN A 170 -5.84 -1.95 -18.45
C ASN A 170 -4.93 -3.20 -18.32
N VAL A 171 -4.98 -3.78 -17.14
CA VAL A 171 -4.28 -5.02 -16.79
C VAL A 171 -5.28 -6.00 -16.20
N PRO A 172 -5.06 -7.32 -16.31
CA PRO A 172 -5.89 -8.31 -15.62
C PRO A 172 -5.85 -8.10 -14.10
N GLN A 173 -7.03 -7.99 -13.49
CA GLN A 173 -7.21 -7.77 -12.06
C GLN A 173 -8.10 -8.85 -11.46
N LEU A 174 -7.79 -9.28 -10.24
CA LEU A 174 -8.61 -10.16 -9.42
C LEU A 174 -9.03 -9.43 -8.15
N PHE A 175 -10.28 -9.63 -7.73
CA PHE A 175 -10.81 -9.16 -6.46
C PHE A 175 -11.16 -10.37 -5.62
N LEU A 176 -10.51 -10.54 -4.46
CA LEU A 176 -10.80 -11.67 -3.58
C LEU A 176 -12.16 -11.49 -2.92
N ASP A 177 -12.96 -12.54 -2.89
CA ASP A 177 -14.30 -12.53 -2.29
C ASP A 177 -14.23 -12.56 -0.75
N THR A 178 -13.74 -11.46 -0.18
CA THR A 178 -13.65 -11.25 1.26
C THR A 178 -13.91 -9.78 1.53
N ASP A 179 -14.92 -9.51 2.36
CA ASP A 179 -15.22 -8.16 2.83
C ASP A 179 -14.37 -7.81 4.05
N LYS A 180 -14.24 -6.52 4.33
CA LYS A 180 -13.56 -6.03 5.53
C LYS A 180 -14.44 -6.27 6.77
N ILE A 181 -13.84 -6.81 7.82
CA ILE A 181 -14.53 -7.05 9.09
C ILE A 181 -14.28 -5.85 10.02
N ILE A 182 -15.33 -5.16 10.45
CA ILE A 182 -15.21 -4.07 11.43
C ILE A 182 -15.00 -4.69 12.82
N THR A 183 -13.82 -4.53 13.41
CA THR A 183 -13.49 -5.10 14.72
C THR A 183 -13.66 -4.12 15.88
N GLY A 184 -14.07 -2.88 15.58
CA GLY A 184 -14.49 -1.88 16.55
C GLY A 184 -13.77 -0.53 16.40
N ILE A 185 -13.89 0.30 17.43
CA ILE A 185 -13.29 1.64 17.49
C ILE A 185 -12.34 1.69 18.70
N LYS A 186 -11.05 1.95 18.46
CA LYS A 186 -9.99 1.87 19.48
C LYS A 186 -8.99 3.04 19.39
N PRO A 187 -8.38 3.47 20.50
CA PRO A 187 -7.20 4.34 20.46
C PRO A 187 -5.98 3.51 19.99
N ILE A 188 -5.33 3.91 18.89
CA ILE A 188 -4.17 3.18 18.33
C ILE A 188 -2.86 3.96 18.51
N TYR A 189 -2.86 5.26 18.18
CA TYR A 189 -1.67 6.12 18.19
C TYR A 189 -1.73 7.21 19.28
N GLY A 190 -2.62 7.06 20.25
CA GLY A 190 -2.91 8.09 21.25
C GLY A 190 -4.40 8.19 21.54
N VAL A 191 -4.87 9.36 21.97
CA VAL A 191 -6.26 9.57 22.43
C VAL A 191 -7.30 9.51 21.30
N HIS A 192 -6.88 9.70 20.05
CA HIS A 192 -7.79 9.69 18.91
C HIS A 192 -8.26 8.27 18.57
N ARG A 193 -9.58 8.10 18.53
CA ARG A 193 -10.24 6.85 18.20
C ARG A 193 -10.18 6.58 16.69
N ARG A 194 -9.81 5.35 16.32
CA ARG A 194 -9.76 4.85 14.95
C ARG A 194 -10.73 3.69 14.80
N THR A 195 -11.45 3.64 13.70
CA THR A 195 -12.18 2.44 13.26
C THR A 195 -11.16 1.42 12.77
N VAL A 196 -11.29 0.19 13.23
CA VAL A 196 -10.39 -0.90 12.88
C VAL A 196 -11.11 -1.83 11.92
N PHE A 197 -10.51 -2.03 10.75
CA PHE A 197 -10.91 -3.03 9.78
C PHE A 197 -9.92 -4.19 9.81
N TYR A 198 -10.43 -5.40 9.63
CA TYR A 198 -9.63 -6.59 9.50
C TYR A 198 -9.82 -7.20 8.12
N ILE A 199 -8.70 -7.50 7.46
CA ILE A 199 -8.62 -8.15 6.15
C ILE A 199 -8.14 -9.57 6.40
N GLU A 200 -9.09 -10.51 6.42
CA GLU A 200 -8.84 -11.90 6.79
C GLU A 200 -7.93 -12.63 5.79
N THR A 201 -7.97 -12.24 4.51
CA THR A 201 -7.20 -12.87 3.42
C THR A 201 -5.70 -12.89 3.69
N ILE A 202 -5.18 -11.90 4.40
CA ILE A 202 -3.75 -11.81 4.78
C ILE A 202 -3.54 -11.51 6.27
N ASP A 203 -4.54 -11.73 7.13
CA ASP A 203 -4.46 -11.44 8.57
C ASP A 203 -3.90 -10.04 8.87
N LEU A 204 -4.58 -8.99 8.38
CA LEU A 204 -4.11 -7.61 8.48
C LEU A 204 -5.17 -6.72 9.14
N GLU A 205 -4.77 -5.94 10.14
CA GLU A 205 -5.58 -4.83 10.64
C GLU A 205 -5.24 -3.54 9.88
N LYS A 206 -6.25 -2.74 9.58
CA LYS A 206 -6.13 -1.42 8.98
C LYS A 206 -6.88 -0.40 9.82
N TYR A 207 -6.20 0.68 10.18
CA TYR A 207 -6.75 1.71 11.05
C TYR A 207 -7.19 2.94 10.26
N TYR A 208 -8.48 3.26 10.36
CA TYR A 208 -9.13 4.39 9.70
C TYR A 208 -9.63 5.41 10.71
N VAL A 209 -9.66 6.67 10.31
CA VAL A 209 -10.56 7.66 10.93
C VAL A 209 -11.82 7.62 10.10
N MET A 210 -12.96 7.29 10.72
CA MET A 210 -14.24 7.55 10.07
C MET A 210 -14.40 9.05 9.95
N ILE A 211 -14.50 9.53 8.71
CA ILE A 211 -14.76 10.93 8.39
C ILE A 211 -16.27 11.06 8.20
N TYR A 212 -16.96 11.77 9.09
CA TYR A 212 -18.33 12.22 8.83
C TYR A 212 -18.35 13.62 8.18
N SER A 213 -17.25 14.39 8.26
CA SER A 213 -17.00 15.63 7.51
C SER A 213 -15.49 15.95 7.40
N GLU A 214 -15.06 16.74 6.39
CA GLU A 214 -13.64 17.08 6.12
C GLU A 214 -12.89 17.66 7.33
N GLU A 215 -13.58 18.41 8.20
CA GLU A 215 -13.03 19.03 9.41
C GLU A 215 -12.66 18.02 10.51
N GLN A 216 -13.17 16.79 10.45
CA GLN A 216 -13.00 15.78 11.50
C GLN A 216 -11.74 14.93 11.35
N HIS A 217 -10.96 15.14 10.29
CA HIS A 217 -9.73 14.38 10.14
C HIS A 217 -8.67 14.92 11.09
N PRO A 218 -8.20 14.13 12.07
CA PRO A 218 -7.09 14.55 12.92
C PRO A 218 -5.86 14.79 12.05
N GLN A 219 -4.99 15.71 12.48
CA GLN A 219 -3.64 15.80 11.93
C GLN A 219 -2.91 14.44 12.08
N ALA A 220 -1.81 14.28 11.36
CA ALA A 220 -1.00 13.06 11.39
C ALA A 220 -0.79 12.55 12.84
N PRO A 221 -0.83 11.22 13.07
CA PRO A 221 -0.70 10.62 14.40
C PRO A 221 0.66 10.88 15.05
#